data_AF-A0AA45W4K2-F1
#
_entry.id   AF-A0AA45W4K2-F1
#
_cell.length_a   1.000
_cell.length_b   1.000
_cell.length_c   1.000
_cell.angle_alpha   90.00
_cell.angle_beta   90.00
_cell.angle_gamma   90.00
#
_symmetry.space_group_name_H-M   'P 1'
#
loop_
_entity.id
_entity.type
_entity.pdbx_description
1 polymer ?
#
loop_
_entity_poly.entity_id
_entity_poly.type
_entity_poly.pdbx_seq_one_letter_code
_entity_poly.pdbx_strand_id
1 'polypeptide(L)'
;MMNALHIDTLKFSRKLVAAGMAPAAAEAIAEALIDVDTSELATKQDLGVLKHELKQDVADVRQELTVVKQDIAAVKAELQAQIHALKAATKADLRDLENRLVIKMGGMMVGALAILTALMRLVPPT
;
A
#
# COMPACT_ATOMS: atom_id res chain seq x y z
N MET A 1 33.96 -8.09 -21.90
CA MET A 1 35.02 -7.45 -22.71
C MET A 1 35.88 -6.65 -21.74
N MET A 2 37.19 -6.92 -21.66
CA MET A 2 38.10 -6.13 -20.82
C MET A 2 38.07 -4.69 -21.31
N ASN A 3 37.51 -3.80 -20.49
CA ASN A 3 37.46 -2.37 -20.82
C ASN A 3 38.82 -1.79 -20.44
N ALA A 4 39.78 -1.86 -21.35
CA ALA A 4 41.14 -1.40 -21.11
C ALA A 4 41.12 0.08 -20.73
N LEU A 5 41.74 0.41 -19.60
CA LEU A 5 41.95 1.79 -19.20
C LEU A 5 42.75 2.48 -20.33
N HIS A 6 42.20 3.56 -20.90
CA HIS A 6 42.88 4.33 -21.94
C HIS A 6 44.01 5.16 -21.30
N ILE A 7 45.09 4.48 -20.90
CA ILE A 7 46.30 5.08 -20.36
C ILE A 7 47.30 5.23 -21.50
N ASP A 8 47.81 6.44 -21.69
CA ASP A 8 48.94 6.69 -22.58
C ASP A 8 50.24 6.33 -21.84
N THR A 9 50.63 5.06 -21.94
CA THR A 9 51.78 4.46 -21.23
C THR A 9 53.08 5.22 -21.51
N LEU A 10 53.26 5.74 -22.73
CA LEU A 10 54.40 6.55 -23.13
C LEU A 10 54.42 7.93 -22.47
N LYS A 11 53.28 8.62 -22.40
CA LYS A 11 53.19 9.88 -21.63
C LYS A 11 53.39 9.63 -20.14
N PHE A 12 52.91 8.51 -19.62
CA PHE A 12 53.07 8.15 -18.21
C PHE A 12 54.54 7.87 -17.86
N SER A 13 55.24 7.03 -18.63
CA SER A 13 56.68 6.77 -18.41
C SER A 13 57.53 8.03 -18.55
N ARG A 14 57.26 8.88 -19.55
CA ARG A 14 57.96 10.18 -19.71
C ARG A 14 57.77 11.11 -18.51
N LYS A 15 56.58 11.15 -17.91
CA LYS A 15 56.32 11.92 -16.69
C LYS A 15 57.12 11.38 -15.51
N LEU A 16 57.24 10.06 -15.37
CA LEU A 16 58.04 9.43 -14.32
C LEU A 16 59.53 9.75 -14.46
N VAL A 17 60.07 9.69 -15.69
CA VAL A 17 61.46 10.09 -15.97
C VAL A 17 61.69 11.57 -15.67
N ALA A 18 60.77 12.45 -16.08
CA ALA A 18 60.84 13.88 -15.77
C ALA A 18 60.78 14.18 -14.26
N ALA A 19 60.20 13.27 -13.46
CA ALA A 19 60.18 13.34 -12.01
C ALA A 19 61.45 12.77 -11.34
N GLY A 20 62.45 12.35 -12.12
CA GLY A 20 63.75 11.88 -11.64
C GLY A 20 63.89 10.36 -11.53
N MET A 21 62.91 9.56 -11.99
CA MET A 21 63.08 8.11 -12.06
C MET A 21 64.00 7.68 -13.20
N ALA A 22 64.72 6.57 -12.99
CA ALA A 22 65.49 5.92 -14.05
C ALA A 22 64.55 5.42 -15.17
N PRO A 23 64.93 5.53 -16.46
CA PRO A 23 64.09 5.14 -17.60
C PRO A 23 63.53 3.72 -17.51
N ALA A 24 64.38 2.75 -17.14
CA ALA A 24 63.95 1.35 -17.00
C ALA A 24 62.90 1.15 -15.90
N ALA A 25 62.99 1.88 -14.78
CA ALA A 25 62.01 1.80 -13.71
C ALA A 25 60.69 2.48 -14.12
N ALA A 26 60.74 3.57 -14.88
CA ALA A 26 59.57 4.27 -15.39
C ALA A 26 58.78 3.42 -16.41
N GLU A 27 59.49 2.68 -17.26
CA GLU A 27 58.87 1.73 -18.19
C GLU A 27 58.24 0.56 -17.45
N ALA A 28 58.97 -0.07 -16.52
CA ALA A 28 58.45 -1.20 -15.74
C ALA A 28 57.18 -0.86 -14.93
N ILE A 29 57.13 0.34 -14.33
CA ILE A 29 55.94 0.79 -13.59
C ILE A 29 54.77 1.12 -14.53
N ALA A 30 55.05 1.71 -15.70
CA ALA A 30 54.03 2.02 -16.67
C ALA A 30 53.41 0.76 -17.28
N GLU A 31 54.20 -0.28 -17.51
CA GLU A 31 53.76 -1.58 -17.99
C GLU A 31 52.94 -2.34 -16.94
N ALA A 32 53.42 -2.39 -15.70
CA ALA A 32 52.70 -3.02 -14.58
C ALA A 32 51.31 -2.40 -14.32
N LEU A 33 51.11 -1.12 -14.68
CA LEU A 33 49.81 -0.44 -14.52
C LEU A 33 48.75 -0.92 -15.55
N ILE A 34 49.18 -1.44 -16.70
CA ILE A 34 48.27 -2.00 -17.73
C ILE A 34 47.73 -3.35 -17.28
N ASP A 35 48.54 -4.11 -16.55
CA ASP A 35 48.18 -5.44 -16.04
C ASP A 35 47.27 -5.39 -14.79
N VAL A 36 46.91 -4.20 -14.32
CA VAL A 36 45.96 -4.05 -13.22
C VAL A 36 44.58 -4.54 -13.67
N ASP A 37 44.08 -5.59 -13.03
CA ASP A 37 42.75 -6.11 -13.28
C ASP A 37 41.68 -5.11 -12.85
N THR A 38 40.88 -4.66 -13.82
CA THR A 38 39.77 -3.72 -13.59
C THR A 38 38.41 -4.35 -13.83
N SER A 39 38.36 -5.67 -13.97
CA SER A 39 37.13 -6.42 -14.24
C SER A 39 36.10 -6.34 -13.10
N GLU A 40 36.54 -6.16 -11.86
CA GLU A 40 35.66 -5.99 -10.70
C GLU A 40 35.11 -4.56 -10.54
N LEU A 41 35.62 -3.60 -11.31
CA LEU A 41 35.17 -2.21 -11.21
C LEU A 41 33.83 -2.01 -11.92
N ALA A 42 32.85 -1.46 -11.22
CA ALA A 42 31.59 -1.04 -11.82
C ALA A 42 31.83 0.04 -12.89
N THR A 43 31.34 -0.20 -14.11
CA THR A 43 31.45 0.73 -15.22
C THR A 43 30.29 1.73 -15.23
N LYS A 44 30.44 2.81 -16.01
CA LYS A 44 29.34 3.75 -16.26
C LYS A 44 28.13 3.08 -16.91
N GLN A 45 28.35 2.01 -17.66
CA GLN A 45 27.27 1.23 -18.27
C GLN A 45 26.49 0.48 -17.19
N ASP A 46 27.17 -0.18 -16.25
CA ASP A 46 26.53 -0.90 -15.14
C ASP A 46 25.69 0.06 -14.28
N LEU A 47 26.24 1.23 -13.97
CA LEU A 47 25.49 2.29 -13.27
C LEU A 47 24.30 2.81 -14.09
N GLY A 48 24.42 2.84 -15.42
CA GLY A 48 23.33 3.21 -16.32
C GLY A 48 22.19 2.21 -16.30
N VAL A 49 22.50 0.92 -16.31
CA VAL A 49 21.53 -0.18 -16.18
C VAL A 49 20.85 -0.11 -14.82
N LEU A 50 21.62 -0.06 -13.73
CA LEU A 50 21.08 0.01 -12.37
C LEU A 50 20.17 1.24 -12.17
N LYS A 51 20.56 2.40 -12.74
CA LYS A 51 19.72 3.61 -12.70
C LYS A 51 18.41 3.43 -13.46
N HIS A 52 18.41 2.67 -14.55
CA HIS A 52 17.20 2.40 -15.33
C HIS A 52 16.28 1.43 -14.58
N GLU A 53 16.82 0.34 -14.05
CA GLU A 53 16.11 -0.63 -13.22
C GLU A 53 15.47 0.07 -12.00
N LEU A 54 16.24 0.86 -11.25
CA LEU A 54 15.72 1.60 -10.12
C LEU A 54 14.60 2.58 -10.50
N LYS A 55 14.70 3.22 -11.67
CA LYS A 55 13.62 4.10 -12.16
C LYS A 55 12.35 3.31 -12.49
N GLN A 56 12.50 2.11 -13.04
CA GLN A 56 11.39 1.22 -13.35
C GLN A 56 10.74 0.72 -12.06
N ASP A 57 11.52 0.21 -11.10
CA ASP A 57 11.02 -0.22 -9.79
C ASP A 57 10.24 0.91 -9.07
N VAL A 58 10.77 2.14 -9.12
CA VAL A 58 10.07 3.31 -8.55
C VAL A 58 8.77 3.61 -9.28
N ALA A 59 8.70 3.42 -10.60
CA ALA A 59 7.47 3.60 -11.37
C ALA A 59 6.44 2.52 -11.01
N ASP A 60 6.87 1.27 -10.91
CA ASP A 60 6.04 0.12 -10.58
C ASP A 60 5.45 0.28 -9.17
N VAL A 61 6.28 0.62 -8.17
CA VAL A 61 5.80 0.90 -6.80
C VAL A 61 4.80 2.06 -6.76
N ARG A 62 4.98 3.10 -7.58
CA ARG A 62 4.01 4.22 -7.66
C ARG A 62 2.68 3.77 -8.26
N GLN A 63 2.71 2.87 -9.23
CA GLN A 63 1.51 2.27 -9.82
C GLN A 63 0.78 1.40 -8.80
N GLU A 64 1.48 0.50 -8.11
CA GLU A 64 0.92 -0.33 -7.05
C GLU A 64 0.29 0.51 -5.94
N LEU A 65 0.96 1.57 -5.50
CA LEU A 65 0.42 2.49 -4.50
C LEU A 65 -0.87 3.18 -4.97
N THR A 66 -0.99 3.47 -6.27
CA THR A 66 -2.20 4.06 -6.83
C THR A 66 -3.37 3.07 -6.80
N VAL A 67 -3.11 1.81 -7.15
CA VAL A 67 -4.11 0.73 -7.08
C VAL A 67 -4.56 0.51 -5.62
N VAL A 68 -3.63 0.39 -4.68
CA VAL A 68 -3.96 0.21 -3.25
C VAL A 68 -4.79 1.37 -2.71
N LYS A 69 -4.52 2.62 -3.12
CA LYS A 69 -5.36 3.77 -2.74
C LYS A 69 -6.79 3.66 -3.28
N GLN A 70 -6.96 3.14 -4.50
CA GLN A 70 -8.28 2.91 -5.09
C GLN A 70 -9.03 1.81 -4.34
N ASP A 71 -8.37 0.70 -4.03
CA ASP A 71 -8.95 -0.41 -3.25
C ASP A 71 -9.40 0.06 -1.86
N ILE A 72 -8.56 0.84 -1.16
CA ILE A 72 -8.92 1.42 0.14
C ILE A 72 -10.15 2.32 0.02
N ALA A 73 -10.23 3.14 -1.03
CA ALA A 73 -11.39 4.00 -1.26
C ALA A 73 -12.66 3.19 -1.53
N ALA A 74 -12.56 2.11 -2.31
CA ALA A 74 -13.66 1.20 -2.60
C ALA A 74 -14.16 0.49 -1.33
N VAL A 75 -13.25 -0.12 -0.55
CA VAL A 75 -13.58 -0.78 0.72
C VAL A 75 -14.21 0.20 1.71
N LYS A 76 -13.71 1.44 1.78
CA LYS A 76 -14.31 2.48 2.64
C LYS A 76 -15.75 2.80 2.21
N ALA A 77 -16.00 2.96 0.91
CA ALA A 77 -17.33 3.23 0.38
C ALA A 77 -18.29 2.06 0.66
N GLU A 78 -17.82 0.82 0.46
CA GLU A 78 -18.59 -0.39 0.75
C GLU A 78 -18.95 -0.48 2.24
N LEU A 79 -17.98 -0.28 3.14
CA LEU A 79 -18.23 -0.33 4.58
C LEU A 79 -19.21 0.76 5.03
N GLN A 80 -19.13 1.97 4.47
CA GLN A 80 -20.11 3.02 4.72
C GLN A 80 -21.51 2.59 4.27
N ALA A 81 -21.65 2.02 3.08
CA ALA A 81 -22.91 1.51 2.57
C ALA A 81 -23.49 0.41 3.47
N GLN A 82 -22.66 -0.55 3.90
CA GLN A 82 -23.07 -1.62 4.81
C GLN A 82 -23.54 -1.07 6.17
N ILE A 83 -22.84 -0.08 6.74
CA ILE A 83 -23.25 0.58 7.99
C ILE A 83 -24.60 1.28 7.83
N HIS A 84 -24.82 1.98 6.71
CA HIS A 84 -26.10 2.63 6.44
C HIS A 84 -27.24 1.62 6.27
N ALA A 85 -27.00 0.53 5.55
CA ALA A 85 -27.96 -0.56 5.38
C ALA A 85 -28.33 -1.20 6.72
N LEU A 86 -27.33 -1.52 7.56
CA LEU A 86 -27.56 -2.10 8.88
C LEU A 86 -28.36 -1.16 9.78
N LYS A 87 -28.02 0.13 9.83
CA LYS A 87 -28.79 1.14 10.58
C LYS A 87 -30.24 1.24 10.11
N ALA A 88 -30.47 1.18 8.79
CA ALA A 88 -31.81 1.22 8.23
C ALA A 88 -32.61 -0.04 8.61
N ALA A 89 -32.01 -1.22 8.49
CA ALA A 89 -32.62 -2.50 8.88
C ALA A 89 -32.99 -2.50 10.38
N THR A 90 -32.04 -2.16 11.27
CA THR A 90 -32.32 -2.11 12.72
C THR A 90 -33.42 -1.11 13.08
N LYS A 91 -33.49 0.04 12.39
CA LYS A 91 -34.57 1.01 12.60
C LYS A 91 -35.93 0.48 12.13
N ALA A 92 -35.96 -0.26 11.02
CA ALA A 92 -37.17 -0.91 10.53
C ALA A 92 -37.64 -1.99 11.51
N ASP A 93 -36.74 -2.84 11.99
CA ASP A 93 -37.04 -3.89 12.96
C ASP A 93 -37.58 -3.32 14.28
N LEU A 94 -37.01 -2.22 14.78
CA LEU A 94 -37.51 -1.54 15.97
C LEU A 94 -38.93 -0.99 15.78
N ARG A 95 -39.24 -0.41 14.61
CA ARG A 95 -40.59 0.08 14.30
C ARG A 95 -41.59 -1.06 14.19
N ASP A 96 -41.21 -2.18 13.59
CA ASP A 96 -42.08 -3.36 13.52
C ASP A 96 -42.36 -3.91 14.93
N LEU A 97 -41.33 -3.99 15.77
CA LEU A 97 -41.47 -4.40 17.16
C LEU A 97 -42.40 -3.46 17.94
N GLU A 98 -42.21 -2.14 17.81
CA GLU A 98 -43.07 -1.12 18.43
C GLU A 98 -44.53 -1.30 17.99
N ASN A 99 -44.79 -1.43 16.69
CA ASN A 99 -46.13 -1.64 16.14
C ASN A 99 -46.77 -2.93 16.69
N ARG A 100 -46.03 -4.04 16.71
CA ARG A 100 -46.52 -5.32 17.24
C ARG A 100 -46.85 -5.24 18.72
N LEU A 101 -46.04 -4.52 19.50
CA LEU A 101 -46.31 -4.28 20.92
C LEU A 101 -47.55 -3.41 21.11
N VAL A 102 -47.69 -2.31 20.37
CA VAL A 102 -48.87 -1.43 20.43
C VAL A 102 -50.15 -2.21 20.08
N ILE A 103 -50.13 -3.01 19.01
CA ILE A 103 -51.29 -3.83 18.61
C ILE A 103 -51.64 -4.86 19.69
N LYS A 104 -50.65 -5.59 20.23
CA LYS A 104 -50.89 -6.58 21.30
C LYS A 104 -51.42 -5.94 22.57
N MET A 105 -50.84 -4.82 23.01
CA MET A 105 -51.27 -4.10 24.21
C MET A 105 -52.66 -3.51 24.03
N GLY A 106 -52.94 -2.89 22.87
CA GLY A 106 -54.27 -2.38 22.53
C GLY A 106 -55.33 -3.49 22.54
N GLY A 107 -55.03 -4.64 21.96
CA GLY A 107 -55.91 -5.82 22.00
C GLY A 107 -56.19 -6.30 23.42
N MET A 108 -55.18 -6.39 24.28
CA MET A 108 -55.36 -6.76 25.69
C MET A 108 -56.19 -5.73 26.46
N MET A 109 -55.98 -4.43 26.24
CA MET A 109 -56.75 -3.38 26.90
C MET A 109 -58.23 -3.44 26.52
N VAL A 110 -58.54 -3.57 25.22
CA VAL A 110 -59.92 -3.71 24.75
C VAL A 110 -60.55 -5.00 25.29
N GLY A 111 -59.80 -6.12 25.28
CA GLY A 111 -60.25 -7.39 25.85
C GLY A 111 -60.56 -7.29 27.34
N ALA A 112 -59.68 -6.67 28.12
CA ALA A 112 -59.88 -6.45 29.55
C ALA A 112 -61.10 -5.56 29.84
N LEU A 113 -61.31 -4.49 29.07
CA LEU A 113 -62.49 -3.63 29.19
C LEU A 113 -63.79 -4.37 28.83
N ALA A 114 -63.77 -5.21 27.79
CA ALA A 114 -64.92 -6.04 27.42
C ALA A 114 -65.29 -7.03 28.54
N ILE A 115 -64.29 -7.67 29.17
CA ILE A 115 -64.51 -8.55 30.31
C ILE A 115 -65.10 -7.78 31.49
N LEU A 116 -64.52 -6.62 31.85
CA LEU A 116 -64.97 -5.82 32.98
C LEU A 116 -66.42 -5.34 32.80
N THR A 117 -66.77 -4.86 31.61
CA THR A 117 -68.14 -4.40 31.30
C THR A 117 -69.16 -5.54 31.33
N ALA A 118 -68.80 -6.73 30.85
CA ALA A 118 -69.65 -7.92 30.94
C ALA A 118 -69.90 -8.33 32.40
N LEU A 119 -68.88 -8.28 33.25
CA LEU A 119 -69.00 -8.57 34.68
C LEU A 119 -69.93 -7.58 35.40
N MET A 120 -69.80 -6.27 35.14
CA MET A 120 -70.67 -5.25 35.74
C MET A 120 -72.15 -5.45 35.41
N ARG A 121 -72.45 -5.94 34.20
CA ARG A 121 -73.83 -6.21 33.77
C ARG A 121 -74.42 -7.46 34.41
N LEU A 122 -73.60 -8.42 34.82
CA LEU A 122 -74.03 -9.69 35.43
C LEU A 122 -74.29 -9.55 36.94
N VAL A 123 -73.69 -8.56 37.61
CA VAL A 123 -73.95 -8.28 39.03
C VAL A 123 -75.30 -7.57 39.16
N PRO A 124 -76.31 -8.17 39.84
CA PRO A 124 -77.61 -7.54 40.01
C PRO A 124 -77.48 -6.24 40.83
N PRO A 125 -78.27 -5.20 40.52
CA PRO A 125 -78.27 -3.98 41.33
C PRO A 125 -78.74 -4.31 42.75
N THR A 126 -77.89 -4.00 43.74
CA THR A 126 -78.24 -4.01 45.17
C THR A 126 -79.02 -2.77 45.56
#